data_AF-A0A8E1WJN6-F1
#
_entry.id   AF-A0A8E1WJN6-F1
#
_cell.length_a   1.000
_cell.length_b   1.000
_cell.length_c   1.000
_cell.angle_alpha   90.00
_cell.angle_beta   90.00
_cell.angle_gamma   90.00
#
_symmetry.space_group_name_H-M   'P 1'
#
loop_
_entity.id
_entity.type
_entity.pdbx_description
1 polymer ?
#
loop_
_entity_poly.entity_id
_entity_poly.type
_entity_poly.pdbx_seq_one_letter_code
_entity_poly.pdbx_strand_id
1 'polypeptide(L)'
;MDGQITALIDALDTSNDQRSIRSALKSFANACGFERFAYFEINSKETSTITSCPPEWQHAYLQSQYVRIDPVVTMAKRLMQMFTWSARDWPTRYLTVEEKRFRAMAKQYGLCSGLSIPVQGSYGSVLMLSLISARTDSLLHSPANAVRAEQAVLYIHHRLRAIADIELASCSLNLTSQEAVCLKWAAKGKYMREISVITNLQYRTVQFYLDNARKKLDATNLVQAVSIAKDKGII
;
A
#
# COMPACT_ATOMS: atom_id res chain seq x y z
N MET A 1 -13.97 -5.40 19.53
CA MET A 1 -13.03 -5.50 18.40
C MET A 1 -12.56 -6.93 18.12
N ASP A 2 -12.15 -7.74 19.10
CA ASP A 2 -11.62 -9.10 18.82
C ASP A 2 -12.53 -9.99 17.94
N GLY A 3 -13.83 -10.09 18.23
CA GLY A 3 -14.76 -10.84 17.37
C GLY A 3 -14.94 -10.24 15.96
N GLN A 4 -14.77 -8.92 15.83
CA GLN A 4 -14.82 -8.22 14.53
C GLN A 4 -13.55 -8.48 13.72
N ILE A 5 -12.40 -8.63 14.39
CA ILE A 5 -11.12 -8.99 13.76
C ILE A 5 -11.17 -10.41 13.20
N THR A 6 -11.71 -11.37 13.96
CA THR A 6 -11.90 -12.75 13.45
C THR A 6 -12.81 -12.76 12.22
N ALA A 7 -13.97 -12.09 12.29
CA ALA A 7 -14.88 -11.98 11.15
C ALA A 7 -14.23 -11.31 9.93
N LEU A 8 -13.36 -10.32 10.15
CA LEU A 8 -12.57 -9.70 9.08
C LEU A 8 -11.60 -10.70 8.45
N ILE A 9 -10.86 -11.47 9.26
CA ILE A 9 -9.91 -12.47 8.76
C ILE A 9 -10.64 -13.52 7.91
N ASP A 10 -11.76 -14.06 8.39
CA ASP A 10 -12.57 -15.04 7.67
C ASP A 10 -13.11 -14.49 6.34
N ALA A 11 -13.55 -13.21 6.33
CA ALA A 11 -14.01 -12.54 5.12
C ALA A 11 -12.88 -12.27 4.12
N LEU A 12 -11.66 -11.99 4.59
CA LEU A 12 -10.49 -11.76 3.74
C LEU A 12 -9.98 -13.08 3.14
N ASP A 13 -10.05 -14.19 3.87
CA ASP A 13 -9.67 -15.51 3.36
C ASP A 13 -10.52 -15.91 2.14
N THR A 14 -11.84 -15.68 2.24
CA THR A 14 -12.80 -15.98 1.18
C THR A 14 -12.81 -14.97 0.02
N SER A 15 -12.14 -13.81 0.17
CA SER A 15 -12.12 -12.73 -0.84
C SER A 15 -11.08 -12.99 -1.92
N ASN A 16 -11.50 -13.13 -3.19
CA ASN A 16 -10.60 -13.42 -4.32
C ASN A 16 -10.23 -12.21 -5.17
N ASP A 17 -10.78 -11.04 -4.86
CA ASP A 17 -10.54 -9.81 -5.62
C ASP A 17 -10.47 -8.58 -4.70
N GLN A 18 -9.88 -7.49 -5.20
CA GLN A 18 -9.70 -6.26 -4.43
C GLN A 18 -11.02 -5.60 -4.00
N ARG A 19 -12.13 -5.79 -4.75
CA ARG A 19 -13.44 -5.20 -4.38
C ARG A 19 -14.04 -5.93 -3.19
N SER A 20 -13.90 -7.25 -3.13
CA SER A 20 -14.32 -8.06 -1.99
C SER A 20 -13.57 -7.67 -0.71
N ILE A 21 -12.25 -7.48 -0.79
CA ILE A 21 -11.45 -6.95 0.33
C ILE A 21 -11.93 -5.57 0.75
N ARG A 22 -12.18 -4.66 -0.21
CA ARG A 22 -12.68 -3.32 0.07
C ARG A 22 -14.02 -3.36 0.82
N SER A 23 -14.90 -4.29 0.45
CA SER A 23 -16.20 -4.51 1.11
C SER A 23 -16.04 -5.06 2.53
N ALA A 24 -15.15 -6.04 2.73
CA ALA A 24 -14.85 -6.61 4.05
C ALA A 24 -14.30 -5.54 5.01
N LEU A 25 -13.33 -4.72 4.55
CA LEU A 25 -12.77 -3.62 5.32
C LEU A 25 -13.81 -2.54 5.66
N LYS A 26 -14.74 -2.25 4.74
CA LYS A 26 -15.85 -1.31 4.99
C LYS A 26 -16.78 -1.85 6.07
N SER A 27 -17.11 -3.13 6.01
CA SER A 27 -17.98 -3.80 6.98
C SER A 27 -17.32 -3.84 8.37
N PHE A 28 -16.01 -4.12 8.42
CA PHE A 28 -15.23 -4.07 9.64
C PHE A 28 -15.19 -2.65 10.24
N ALA A 29 -14.92 -1.63 9.43
CA ALA A 29 -14.93 -0.24 9.89
C ALA A 29 -16.27 0.12 10.52
N ASN A 30 -17.38 -0.19 9.83
CA ASN A 30 -18.74 0.06 10.33
C ASN A 30 -19.02 -0.70 11.64
N ALA A 31 -18.62 -1.97 11.74
CA ALA A 31 -18.78 -2.77 12.95
C ALA A 31 -17.99 -2.15 14.13
N CYS A 32 -16.81 -1.62 13.87
CA CYS A 32 -15.99 -0.90 14.85
C CYS A 32 -16.51 0.52 15.15
N GLY A 33 -17.60 0.97 14.51
CA GLY A 33 -18.19 2.30 14.72
C GLY A 33 -17.59 3.42 13.86
N PHE A 34 -16.74 3.09 12.89
CA PHE A 34 -16.13 4.05 11.97
C PHE A 34 -16.85 4.07 10.63
N GLU A 35 -16.95 5.26 10.02
CA GLU A 35 -17.68 5.44 8.76
C GLU A 35 -16.83 5.07 7.53
N ARG A 36 -15.51 5.15 7.68
CA ARG A 36 -14.56 4.95 6.59
C ARG A 36 -13.32 4.21 7.05
N PHE A 37 -12.61 3.65 6.09
CA PHE A 37 -11.26 3.15 6.26
C PHE A 37 -10.33 3.63 5.15
N ALA A 38 -9.05 3.65 5.45
CA ALA A 38 -7.99 3.83 4.48
C ALA A 38 -6.81 2.93 4.86
N TYR A 39 -6.47 2.02 3.96
CA TYR A 39 -5.25 1.23 4.02
C TYR A 39 -4.19 1.88 3.13
N PHE A 40 -2.98 2.01 3.66
CA PHE A 40 -1.82 2.56 2.98
C PHE A 40 -0.66 1.57 3.05
N GLU A 41 0.02 1.40 1.92
CA GLU A 41 1.40 0.90 1.87
C GLU A 41 2.29 2.04 1.40
N ILE A 42 3.13 2.53 2.30
CA ILE A 42 3.97 3.70 2.09
C ILE A 42 5.42 3.23 1.93
N ASN A 43 5.93 3.33 0.70
CA ASN A 43 7.33 3.10 0.37
C ASN A 43 8.06 4.42 0.15
N SER A 44 9.38 4.38 0.04
CA SER A 44 10.21 5.57 -0.23
C SER A 44 9.92 6.25 -1.56
N LYS A 45 9.36 5.51 -2.55
CA LYS A 45 9.09 6.00 -3.91
C LYS A 45 7.62 5.98 -4.30
N GLU A 46 6.84 5.06 -3.73
CA GLU A 46 5.47 4.78 -4.17
C GLU A 46 4.54 4.66 -2.97
N THR A 47 3.29 5.06 -3.14
CA THR A 47 2.24 4.91 -2.12
C THR A 47 1.05 4.22 -2.76
N SER A 48 0.80 2.98 -2.33
CA SER A 48 -0.38 2.23 -2.72
C SER A 48 -1.48 2.43 -1.68
N THR A 49 -2.72 2.60 -2.12
CA THR A 49 -3.84 2.94 -1.24
C THR A 49 -5.10 2.17 -1.59
N ILE A 50 -5.81 1.68 -0.57
CA ILE A 50 -7.15 1.11 -0.70
C ILE A 50 -8.02 1.78 0.35
N THR A 51 -9.00 2.55 -0.11
CA THR A 51 -9.75 3.40 0.81
C THR A 51 -11.24 3.35 0.48
N SER A 52 -12.09 3.64 1.47
CA SER A 52 -13.50 3.96 1.25
C SER A 52 -13.74 5.46 1.12
N CYS A 53 -12.69 6.28 0.99
CA CYS A 53 -12.81 7.71 0.78
C CYS A 53 -13.28 8.02 -0.65
N PRO A 54 -13.92 9.18 -0.86
CA PRO A 54 -14.35 9.59 -2.19
C PRO A 54 -13.18 9.68 -3.19
N PRO A 55 -13.39 9.35 -4.47
CA PRO A 55 -12.34 9.35 -5.48
C PRO A 55 -11.72 10.73 -5.66
N GLU A 56 -12.48 11.82 -5.46
CA GLU A 56 -12.00 13.20 -5.54
C GLU A 56 -10.96 13.49 -4.45
N TRP A 57 -11.20 13.00 -3.23
CA TRP A 57 -10.22 13.09 -2.14
C TRP A 57 -8.98 12.27 -2.46
N GLN A 58 -9.14 11.02 -2.93
CA GLN A 58 -8.01 10.17 -3.29
C GLN A 58 -7.14 10.79 -4.39
N HIS A 59 -7.77 11.36 -5.41
CA HIS A 59 -7.10 12.02 -6.53
C HIS A 59 -6.32 13.26 -6.05
N ALA A 60 -6.96 14.14 -5.28
CA ALA A 60 -6.30 15.32 -4.72
C ALA A 60 -5.12 14.96 -3.80
N TYR A 61 -5.30 13.90 -2.98
CA TYR A 61 -4.28 13.41 -2.05
C TYR A 61 -3.04 12.90 -2.78
N LEU A 62 -3.21 12.13 -3.86
CA LEU A 62 -2.10 11.60 -4.66
C LEU A 62 -1.43 12.70 -5.50
N GLN A 63 -2.20 13.53 -6.20
CA GLN A 63 -1.66 14.61 -7.05
C GLN A 63 -0.86 15.63 -6.25
N SER A 64 -1.36 16.03 -5.08
CA SER A 64 -0.71 17.04 -4.23
C SER A 64 0.32 16.43 -3.27
N GLN A 65 0.62 15.12 -3.39
CA GLN A 65 1.54 14.38 -2.53
C GLN A 65 1.29 14.60 -1.02
N TYR A 66 0.01 14.62 -0.61
CA TYR A 66 -0.37 14.93 0.77
C TYR A 66 0.19 13.96 1.81
N VAL A 67 0.63 12.77 1.39
CA VAL A 67 1.39 11.82 2.22
C VAL A 67 2.60 12.43 2.94
N ARG A 68 3.19 13.51 2.39
CA ARG A 68 4.36 14.20 2.97
C ARG A 68 3.99 15.13 4.12
N ILE A 69 2.80 15.72 4.09
CA ILE A 69 2.34 16.70 5.06
C ILE A 69 1.23 16.16 5.97
N ASP A 70 0.74 14.94 5.71
CA ASP A 70 -0.28 14.29 6.50
C ASP A 70 0.24 14.04 7.93
N PRO A 71 -0.36 14.68 8.96
CA PRO A 71 0.04 14.49 10.35
C PRO A 71 -0.14 13.04 10.82
N VAL A 72 -1.14 12.32 10.32
CA VAL A 72 -1.42 10.92 10.66
C VAL A 72 -0.31 10.03 10.13
N VAL A 73 0.13 10.22 8.89
CA VAL A 73 1.27 9.49 8.31
C VAL A 73 2.57 9.80 9.08
N THR A 74 2.77 11.06 9.45
CA THR A 74 3.94 11.49 10.23
C THR A 74 3.96 10.83 11.62
N MET A 75 2.82 10.80 12.31
CA MET A 75 2.67 10.12 13.60
C MET A 75 2.86 8.61 13.46
N ALA A 76 2.28 8.00 12.42
CA ALA A 76 2.42 6.57 12.14
C ALA A 76 3.89 6.14 12.02
N LYS A 77 4.67 6.87 11.22
CA LYS A 77 6.12 6.61 11.04
C LYS A 77 6.93 6.82 12.32
N ARG A 78 6.49 7.72 13.20
CA ARG A 78 7.20 8.05 14.45
C ARG A 78 6.87 7.08 15.59
N LEU A 79 5.59 6.75 15.76
CA LEU A 79 5.09 5.98 16.89
C LEU A 79 5.22 4.48 16.66
N MET A 80 4.97 4.00 15.44
CA MET A 80 4.99 2.57 15.09
C MET A 80 4.19 1.67 16.06
N GLN A 81 3.10 2.20 16.59
CA GLN A 81 2.14 1.51 17.45
C GLN A 81 0.75 2.08 17.19
N MET A 82 -0.30 1.34 17.54
CA MET A 82 -1.69 1.79 17.42
C MET A 82 -1.91 3.12 18.16
N PHE A 83 -2.50 4.10 17.48
CA PHE A 83 -2.77 5.43 18.06
C PHE A 83 -4.07 6.03 17.54
N THR A 84 -4.64 6.92 18.34
CA THR A 84 -5.82 7.70 17.99
C THR A 84 -5.43 9.11 17.62
N TRP A 85 -6.19 9.75 16.74
CA TRP A 85 -5.94 11.12 16.33
C TRP A 85 -7.24 11.88 16.10
N SER A 86 -7.17 13.20 16.27
CA SER A 86 -8.24 14.14 15.97
C SER A 86 -7.68 15.32 15.20
N ALA A 87 -8.39 15.75 14.17
CA ALA A 87 -8.03 16.93 13.39
C ALA A 87 -8.08 18.22 14.23
N ARG A 88 -8.75 18.21 15.40
CA ARG A 88 -8.73 19.30 16.38
C ARG A 88 -7.35 19.51 17.01
N ASP A 89 -6.57 18.43 17.14
CA ASP A 89 -5.27 18.45 17.82
C ASP A 89 -4.14 18.88 16.89
N TRP A 90 -4.42 19.04 15.60
CA TRP A 90 -3.40 19.41 14.62
C TRP A 90 -2.96 20.88 14.78
N PRO A 91 -1.65 21.18 14.73
CA PRO A 91 -1.12 22.53 14.99
C PRO A 91 -1.81 23.61 14.17
N THR A 92 -2.46 24.61 14.76
CA THR A 92 -3.24 25.61 13.99
C THR A 92 -2.43 26.84 13.56
N ARG A 93 -1.22 27.01 14.09
CA ARG A 93 -0.35 28.17 13.85
C ARG A 93 0.74 27.83 12.83
N TYR A 94 1.17 28.84 12.06
CA TYR A 94 2.28 28.75 11.10
C TYR A 94 2.11 27.70 10.00
N LEU A 95 0.87 27.45 9.56
CA LEU A 95 0.60 26.53 8.46
C LEU A 95 0.91 27.14 7.09
N THR A 96 1.58 26.36 6.26
CA THR A 96 1.73 26.61 4.83
C THR A 96 0.38 26.64 4.13
N VAL A 97 0.34 27.20 2.92
CA VAL A 97 -0.89 27.21 2.09
C VAL A 97 -1.37 25.79 1.79
N GLU A 98 -0.45 24.85 1.60
CA GLU A 98 -0.75 23.44 1.31
C GLU A 98 -1.38 22.73 2.50
N GLU A 99 -0.83 22.90 3.71
CA GLU A 99 -1.38 22.31 4.92
C GLU A 99 -2.78 22.88 5.24
N LYS A 100 -3.02 24.16 4.98
CA LYS A 100 -4.36 24.75 5.10
C LYS A 100 -5.35 24.12 4.13
N ARG A 101 -4.95 23.90 2.87
CA ARG A 101 -5.78 23.24 1.85
C ARG A 101 -6.07 21.79 2.23
N PHE A 102 -5.05 21.04 2.64
CA PHE A 102 -5.19 19.66 3.11
C PHE A 102 -6.25 19.57 4.22
N ARG A 103 -6.18 20.43 5.24
CA ARG A 103 -7.13 20.43 6.36
C ARG A 103 -8.54 20.81 5.96
N ALA A 104 -8.69 21.85 5.12
CA ALA A 104 -9.99 22.27 4.63
C ALA A 104 -10.68 21.11 3.87
N MET A 105 -9.93 20.44 3.01
CA MET A 105 -10.39 19.27 2.27
C MET A 105 -10.70 18.10 3.21
N ALA A 106 -9.81 17.76 4.14
CA ALA A 106 -10.02 16.69 5.12
C ALA A 106 -11.33 16.90 5.90
N LYS A 107 -11.60 18.14 6.32
CA LYS A 107 -12.86 18.51 7.00
C LYS A 107 -14.06 18.41 6.07
N GLN A 108 -13.97 18.89 4.83
CA GLN A 108 -15.04 18.81 3.84
C GLN A 108 -15.46 17.36 3.57
N TYR A 109 -14.49 16.45 3.53
CA TYR A 109 -14.74 15.03 3.34
C TYR A 109 -15.01 14.28 4.65
N GLY A 110 -15.10 14.93 5.82
CA GLY A 110 -15.42 14.27 7.09
C GLY A 110 -14.30 13.35 7.61
N LEU A 111 -13.05 13.71 7.39
CA LEU A 111 -11.86 13.06 7.95
C LEU A 111 -11.45 13.80 9.24
N CYS A 112 -12.26 13.65 10.28
CA CYS A 112 -12.17 14.48 11.48
C CYS A 112 -11.44 13.78 12.63
N SER A 113 -11.63 12.48 12.81
CA SER A 113 -10.94 11.70 13.83
C SER A 113 -10.76 10.26 13.37
N GLY A 114 -9.88 9.51 14.02
CA GLY A 114 -9.67 8.11 13.67
C GLY A 114 -8.75 7.34 14.61
N LEU A 115 -8.67 6.04 14.31
CA LEU A 115 -7.73 5.09 14.88
C LEU A 115 -6.81 4.60 13.76
N SER A 116 -5.51 4.71 13.95
CA SER A 116 -4.52 4.27 12.98
C SER A 116 -3.61 3.21 13.58
N ILE A 117 -3.38 2.13 12.83
CA ILE A 117 -2.57 0.98 13.22
C ILE A 117 -1.42 0.87 12.22
N PRO A 118 -0.25 1.46 12.50
CA PRO A 118 0.93 1.29 11.68
C PRO A 118 1.65 -0.01 12.01
N VAL A 119 2.16 -0.68 10.97
CA VAL A 119 3.00 -1.87 11.07
C VAL A 119 4.19 -1.70 10.13
N GLN A 120 5.37 -2.13 10.58
CA GLN A 120 6.57 -2.11 9.75
C GLN A 120 6.47 -3.21 8.69
N GLY A 121 6.59 -2.83 7.42
CA GLY A 121 6.68 -3.79 6.32
C GLY A 121 8.12 -4.02 5.85
N SER A 122 8.26 -4.75 4.76
CA SER A 122 9.57 -5.07 4.16
C SER A 122 10.27 -3.84 3.59
N TYR A 123 11.60 -3.83 3.59
CA TYR A 123 12.43 -2.77 2.98
C TYR A 123 12.15 -1.35 3.52
N GLY A 124 11.74 -1.26 4.79
CA GLY A 124 11.43 0.02 5.44
C GLY A 124 10.09 0.62 4.99
N SER A 125 9.22 -0.19 4.39
CA SER A 125 7.84 0.22 4.12
C SER A 125 7.05 0.38 5.41
N VAL A 126 6.04 1.24 5.37
CA VAL A 126 5.07 1.38 6.46
C VAL A 126 3.71 0.97 5.93
N LEU A 127 3.15 -0.06 6.54
CA LEU A 127 1.79 -0.51 6.33
C LEU A 127 0.91 0.18 7.36
N MET A 128 -0.25 0.69 6.97
CA MET A 128 -1.11 1.38 7.91
C MET A 128 -2.57 1.16 7.56
N LEU A 129 -3.36 0.73 8.54
CA LEU A 129 -4.81 0.78 8.47
C LEU A 129 -5.31 1.93 9.34
N SER A 130 -6.06 2.85 8.73
CA SER A 130 -6.73 3.96 9.40
C SER A 130 -8.23 3.78 9.34
N LEU A 131 -8.89 3.69 10.49
CA LEU A 131 -10.33 3.74 10.64
C LEU A 131 -10.74 5.19 10.95
N ILE A 132 -11.68 5.75 10.20
CA ILE A 132 -11.93 7.18 10.15
C ILE A 132 -13.41 7.48 10.42
N SER A 133 -13.65 8.52 11.20
CA SER A 133 -14.98 9.02 11.54
C SER A 133 -15.08 10.52 11.25
N ALA A 134 -16.26 10.95 10.80
CA ALA A 134 -16.61 12.37 10.69
C ALA A 134 -16.91 12.99 12.07
N ARG A 135 -17.25 12.15 13.06
CA ARG A 135 -17.51 12.59 14.43
C ARG A 135 -16.20 12.91 15.13
N THR A 136 -16.23 13.89 16.00
CA THR A 136 -15.05 14.25 16.79
C THR A 136 -15.08 13.73 18.22
N ASP A 137 -16.22 13.16 18.64
CA ASP A 137 -16.42 12.75 20.02
C ASP A 137 -16.30 11.22 20.17
N SER A 138 -15.30 10.84 20.97
CA SER A 138 -15.24 9.67 21.88
C SER A 138 -15.88 8.34 21.43
N LEU A 139 -15.60 7.86 20.22
CA LEU A 139 -15.74 6.42 19.89
C LEU A 139 -14.49 5.60 20.26
N LEU A 140 -13.51 6.23 20.91
CA LEU A 140 -12.23 5.64 21.29
C LEU A 140 -12.35 4.85 22.61
N HIS A 141 -13.32 3.94 22.70
CA HIS A 141 -13.47 3.07 23.87
C HIS A 141 -12.62 1.81 23.72
N SER A 142 -11.64 1.70 24.61
CA SER A 142 -10.71 0.60 24.87
C SER A 142 -9.82 0.22 23.68
N PRO A 143 -8.48 0.18 23.85
CA PRO A 143 -7.63 -0.42 22.84
C PRO A 143 -8.12 -1.86 22.67
N ALA A 144 -8.56 -2.20 21.45
CA ALA A 144 -8.54 -3.58 21.04
C ALA A 144 -7.17 -4.16 21.33
N ASN A 145 -7.09 -5.48 21.46
CA ASN A 145 -5.80 -6.15 21.58
C ASN A 145 -4.89 -5.67 20.43
N ALA A 146 -3.92 -4.80 20.74
CA ALA A 146 -3.10 -4.11 19.74
C ALA A 146 -2.38 -5.13 18.85
N VAL A 147 -1.97 -6.25 19.45
CA VAL A 147 -1.38 -7.40 18.76
C VAL A 147 -2.33 -7.96 17.70
N ARG A 148 -3.63 -8.15 18.03
CA ARG A 148 -4.62 -8.62 17.05
C ARG A 148 -4.89 -7.60 15.96
N ALA A 149 -4.89 -6.32 16.30
CA ALA A 149 -5.08 -5.25 15.32
C ALA A 149 -3.91 -5.21 14.32
N GLU A 150 -2.67 -5.31 14.79
CA GLU A 150 -1.46 -5.40 13.97
C GLU A 150 -1.46 -6.68 13.10
N GLN A 151 -1.85 -7.83 13.67
CA GLN A 151 -2.05 -9.07 12.93
C GLN A 151 -3.06 -8.91 11.79
N ALA A 152 -4.17 -8.20 12.02
CA ALA A 152 -5.16 -7.92 10.99
C ALA A 152 -4.55 -7.08 9.85
N VAL A 153 -3.74 -6.06 10.16
CA VAL A 153 -3.04 -5.24 9.15
C VAL A 153 -2.09 -6.09 8.30
N LEU A 154 -1.31 -6.98 8.93
CA LEU A 154 -0.43 -7.90 8.21
C LEU A 154 -1.21 -8.87 7.32
N TYR A 155 -2.32 -9.42 7.82
CA TYR A 155 -3.17 -10.33 7.05
C TYR A 155 -3.79 -9.63 5.83
N ILE A 156 -4.29 -8.40 6.00
CA ILE A 156 -4.77 -7.55 4.89
C ILE A 156 -3.66 -7.36 3.86
N HIS A 157 -2.45 -7.00 4.29
CA HIS A 157 -1.31 -6.78 3.40
C HIS A 157 -0.98 -8.05 2.59
N HIS A 158 -0.85 -9.19 3.26
CA HIS A 158 -0.54 -10.45 2.59
C HIS A 158 -1.64 -10.89 1.63
N ARG A 159 -2.92 -10.69 1.97
CA ARG A 159 -4.02 -11.03 1.05
C ARG A 159 -4.02 -10.13 -0.18
N LEU A 160 -3.78 -8.83 0.00
CA LEU A 160 -3.65 -7.89 -1.11
C LEU A 160 -2.48 -8.23 -2.03
N ARG A 161 -1.34 -8.61 -1.46
CA ARG A 161 -0.18 -9.10 -2.22
C ARG A 161 -0.50 -10.38 -2.98
N ALA A 162 -1.14 -11.35 -2.33
CA ALA A 162 -1.52 -12.61 -2.98
C ALA A 162 -2.47 -12.39 -4.17
N ILE A 163 -3.45 -11.49 -4.05
CA ILE A 163 -4.35 -11.15 -5.17
C ILE A 163 -3.58 -10.42 -6.27
N ALA A 164 -2.73 -9.45 -5.92
CA ALA A 164 -1.89 -8.77 -6.91
C ALA A 164 -0.96 -9.75 -7.63
N ASP A 165 -0.39 -10.73 -6.93
CA ASP A 165 0.47 -11.77 -7.49
C ASP A 165 -0.32 -12.73 -8.38
N ILE A 166 -1.58 -13.05 -8.06
CA ILE A 166 -2.48 -13.85 -8.92
C ILE A 166 -2.90 -13.06 -10.16
N GLU A 167 -3.26 -11.79 -10.01
CA GLU A 167 -3.57 -10.89 -11.13
C GLU A 167 -2.35 -10.77 -12.04
N LEU A 168 -1.17 -10.56 -11.45
CA LEU A 168 0.10 -10.62 -12.16
C LEU A 168 0.33 -11.96 -12.81
N ALA A 169 0.13 -13.09 -12.12
CA ALA A 169 0.34 -14.42 -12.68
C ALA A 169 -0.60 -14.68 -13.86
N SER A 170 -1.86 -14.23 -13.76
CA SER A 170 -2.87 -14.31 -14.80
C SER A 170 -2.63 -13.35 -15.97
N CYS A 171 -1.97 -12.21 -15.71
CA CYS A 171 -1.47 -11.27 -16.72
C CYS A 171 -0.06 -11.59 -17.22
N SER A 172 0.67 -12.49 -16.53
CA SER A 172 2.07 -12.77 -16.80
C SER A 172 2.18 -13.89 -17.80
N LEU A 173 2.84 -13.54 -18.89
CA LEU A 173 3.63 -14.49 -19.62
C LEU A 173 4.71 -15.01 -18.65
N ASN A 174 4.59 -16.28 -18.26
CA ASN A 174 5.41 -17.04 -17.30
C ASN A 174 6.91 -16.70 -17.30
N LEU A 175 7.34 -15.60 -16.65
CA LEU A 175 8.75 -15.34 -16.42
C LEU A 175 9.26 -16.27 -15.33
N THR A 176 10.41 -16.90 -15.56
CA THR A 176 11.09 -17.67 -14.52
C THR A 176 11.71 -16.73 -13.49
N SER A 177 12.00 -17.25 -12.29
CA SER A 177 12.69 -16.48 -11.23
C SER A 177 14.01 -15.86 -11.71
N GLN A 178 14.77 -16.57 -12.53
CA GLN A 178 16.03 -16.08 -13.10
C GLN A 178 15.82 -14.98 -14.15
N GLU A 179 14.81 -15.11 -15.00
CA GLU A 179 14.41 -14.08 -15.96
C GLU A 179 13.99 -12.78 -15.26
N ALA A 180 13.17 -12.88 -14.22
CA ALA A 180 12.72 -11.74 -13.43
C ALA A 180 13.89 -11.04 -12.71
N VAL A 181 14.82 -11.80 -12.12
CA VAL A 181 16.00 -11.25 -11.43
C VAL A 181 16.90 -10.48 -12.41
N CYS A 182 17.23 -11.07 -13.57
CA CYS A 182 18.03 -10.39 -14.58
C CYS A 182 17.33 -9.13 -15.09
N LEU A 183 16.02 -9.20 -15.37
CA LEU A 183 15.25 -8.07 -15.85
C LEU A 183 15.15 -6.94 -14.82
N LYS A 184 15.05 -7.26 -13.52
CA LYS A 184 15.03 -6.28 -12.42
C LYS A 184 16.35 -5.54 -12.27
N TRP A 185 17.49 -6.21 -12.47
CA TRP A 185 18.79 -5.53 -12.50
C TRP A 185 18.96 -4.65 -13.74
N ALA A 186 18.50 -5.11 -14.91
CA ALA A 186 18.46 -4.30 -16.11
C ALA A 186 17.59 -3.04 -15.90
N ALA A 187 16.46 -3.16 -15.20
CA ALA A 187 15.58 -2.03 -14.86
C ALA A 187 16.21 -1.01 -13.90
N LYS A 188 17.23 -1.43 -13.13
CA LYS A 188 18.08 -0.57 -12.29
C LYS A 188 19.27 0.03 -13.06
N GLY A 189 19.34 -0.16 -14.38
CA GLY A 189 20.37 0.40 -15.26
C GLY A 189 21.67 -0.40 -15.29
N LYS A 190 21.68 -1.66 -14.84
CA LYS A 190 22.88 -2.50 -14.88
C LYS A 190 23.09 -3.12 -16.26
N TYR A 191 24.34 -3.10 -16.73
CA TYR A 191 24.74 -3.77 -17.95
C TYR A 191 24.87 -5.28 -17.75
N MET A 192 24.68 -6.07 -18.81
CA MET A 192 24.70 -7.54 -18.72
C MET A 192 25.97 -8.11 -18.06
N ARG A 193 27.14 -7.48 -18.24
CA ARG A 193 28.39 -7.86 -17.57
C ARG A 193 28.35 -7.63 -16.05
N GLU A 194 27.72 -6.54 -15.60
CA GLU A 194 27.55 -6.29 -14.17
C GLU A 194 26.54 -7.28 -13.58
N ILE A 195 25.45 -7.54 -14.31
CA ILE A 195 24.43 -8.50 -13.89
C ILE A 195 25.06 -9.89 -13.74
N SER A 196 25.91 -10.32 -14.68
CA SER A 196 26.60 -11.62 -14.57
C SER A 196 27.45 -11.75 -13.31
N VAL A 197 28.10 -10.66 -12.90
CA VAL A 197 28.88 -10.63 -11.64
C VAL A 197 27.94 -10.66 -10.43
N ILE A 198 26.86 -9.88 -10.45
CA ILE A 198 25.90 -9.78 -9.33
C ILE A 198 25.16 -11.09 -9.09
N THR A 199 24.75 -11.78 -10.15
CA THR A 199 23.97 -13.03 -10.06
C THR A 199 24.83 -14.28 -10.07
N ASN A 200 26.16 -14.15 -10.19
CA ASN A 200 27.10 -15.25 -10.36
C ASN A 200 26.72 -16.19 -11.54
N LEU A 201 26.30 -15.60 -12.66
CA LEU A 201 25.94 -16.29 -13.89
C LEU A 201 26.94 -15.96 -14.99
N GLN A 202 27.04 -16.80 -16.02
CA GLN A 202 27.82 -16.45 -17.21
C GLN A 202 27.10 -15.35 -18.02
N TYR A 203 27.88 -14.48 -18.69
CA TYR A 203 27.34 -13.41 -19.54
C TYR A 203 26.30 -13.93 -20.54
N ARG A 204 26.58 -15.07 -21.19
CA ARG A 204 25.68 -15.69 -22.18
C ARG A 204 24.38 -16.20 -21.57
N THR A 205 24.42 -16.64 -20.31
CA THR A 205 23.25 -17.07 -19.54
C THR A 205 22.38 -15.87 -19.17
N VAL A 206 22.98 -14.76 -18.76
CA VAL A 206 22.25 -13.50 -18.51
C VAL A 206 21.58 -13.00 -19.78
N GLN A 207 22.30 -13.01 -20.90
CA GLN A 207 21.74 -12.65 -22.21
C GLN A 207 20.54 -13.53 -22.57
N PHE A 208 20.66 -14.85 -22.41
CA PHE A 208 19.58 -15.80 -22.66
C PHE A 208 18.32 -15.51 -21.82
N TYR A 209 18.48 -15.26 -20.51
CA TYR A 209 17.36 -14.93 -19.64
C TYR A 209 16.70 -13.60 -20.02
N LEU A 210 17.49 -12.58 -20.35
CA LEU A 210 16.94 -11.29 -20.79
C LEU A 210 16.21 -11.38 -22.14
N ASP A 211 16.72 -12.19 -23.07
CA ASP A 211 16.06 -12.43 -24.37
C ASP A 211 14.76 -13.21 -24.22
N ASN A 212 14.72 -14.22 -23.36
CA ASN A 212 13.48 -14.94 -23.06
C ASN A 212 12.47 -14.05 -22.35
N ALA A 213 12.91 -13.22 -21.40
CA ALA A 213 12.05 -12.27 -20.73
C ALA A 213 11.43 -11.27 -21.72
N ARG A 214 12.26 -10.73 -22.62
CA ARG A 214 11.81 -9.84 -23.70
C ARG A 214 10.78 -10.50 -24.61
N LYS A 215 11.02 -11.75 -25.05
CA LYS A 215 10.08 -12.52 -25.89
C LYS A 215 8.76 -12.78 -25.17
N LYS A 216 8.83 -13.22 -23.91
CA LYS A 216 7.65 -13.46 -23.08
C LYS A 216 6.86 -12.18 -22.87
N LEU A 217 7.50 -11.02 -22.75
CA LEU A 217 6.80 -9.75 -22.61
C LEU A 217 6.33 -9.13 -23.94
N ASP A 218 6.49 -9.83 -25.06
CA ASP A 218 6.23 -9.36 -26.42
C ASP A 218 6.87 -7.99 -26.72
N ALA A 219 8.10 -7.82 -26.26
CA ALA A 219 8.83 -6.56 -26.36
C ALA A 219 9.84 -6.59 -27.52
N THR A 220 9.94 -5.48 -28.26
CA THR A 220 10.89 -5.33 -29.38
C THR A 220 12.33 -5.16 -28.91
N ASN A 221 12.54 -4.55 -27.76
CA ASN A 221 13.87 -4.33 -27.16
C ASN A 221 13.82 -4.43 -25.63
N LEU A 222 15.00 -4.47 -24.99
CA LEU A 222 15.11 -4.63 -23.53
C LEU A 222 14.52 -3.44 -22.76
N VAL A 223 14.60 -2.22 -23.29
CA VAL A 223 14.02 -1.03 -22.65
C VAL A 223 12.50 -1.12 -22.63
N GLN A 224 11.89 -1.54 -23.74
CA GLN A 224 10.45 -1.80 -23.82
C GLN A 224 10.05 -2.95 -22.89
N ALA A 225 10.85 -4.03 -22.81
CA ALA A 225 10.59 -5.13 -21.89
C ALA A 225 10.58 -4.67 -20.42
N VAL A 226 11.54 -3.81 -20.04
CA VAL A 226 11.59 -3.20 -18.72
C VAL A 226 10.37 -2.30 -18.47
N SER A 227 9.96 -1.50 -19.45
CA SER A 227 8.76 -0.66 -19.34
C SER A 227 7.51 -1.51 -19.10
N ILE A 228 7.26 -2.49 -19.98
CA ILE A 228 6.11 -3.39 -19.87
C ILE A 228 6.13 -4.14 -18.53
N ALA A 229 7.30 -4.60 -18.09
CA ALA A 229 7.42 -5.29 -16.81
C ALA A 229 7.13 -4.37 -15.62
N LYS A 230 7.51 -3.08 -15.66
CA LYS A 230 7.14 -2.09 -14.64
C LYS A 230 5.64 -1.78 -14.67
N ASP A 231 5.10 -1.54 -15.86
CA ASP A 231 3.68 -1.18 -16.06
C ASP A 231 2.76 -2.33 -15.61
N LYS A 232 3.20 -3.58 -15.79
CA LYS A 232 2.51 -4.80 -15.33
C LYS A 232 2.84 -5.18 -13.88
N GLY A 233 3.69 -4.43 -13.17
CA GLY A 233 4.07 -4.69 -11.77
C GLY A 233 4.96 -5.92 -11.54
N ILE A 234 5.60 -6.45 -12.58
CA ILE A 234 6.39 -7.71 -12.53
C ILE A 234 7.77 -7.48 -11.90
N ILE A 235 8.33 -6.27 -11.98
CA ILE A 235 9.66 -5.91 -11.44
C ILE A 235 9.70 -4.59 -10.69
#